data_AF-A0A838PSI6-F1
#
_entry.id   AF-A0A838PSI6-F1
#
_cell.length_a   1.000
_cell.length_b   1.000
_cell.length_c   1.000
_cell.angle_alpha   90.00
_cell.angle_beta   90.00
_cell.angle_gamma   90.00
#
_symmetry.space_group_name_H-M   'P 1'
#
loop_
_entity.id
_entity.type
_entity.pdbx_description
1 polymer ?
#
loop_
_entity_poly.entity_id
_entity_poly.type
_entity_poly.pdbx_seq_one_letter_code
_entity_poly.pdbx_strand_id
1 'polypeptide(L)' 'KGGVLVRIDPDESDDLVAAPGVERMVMGGREMENWLYVDPGQVQTKRDLAPWVERGVAFAATLP' A
#
# COMPACT_ATOMS: atom_id res chain seq x y z
N LYS A 1 14.09 -7.74 5.87
CA LYS A 1 12.79 -7.04 5.85
C LYS A 1 12.11 -7.39 4.53
N GLY A 2 10.97 -8.07 4.59
CA GLY A 2 10.14 -8.39 3.41
C GLY A 2 8.90 -7.51 3.38
N GLY A 3 8.00 -7.72 2.43
CA GLY A 3 6.76 -6.96 2.28
C GLY A 3 6.73 -6.15 0.98
N VAL A 4 5.68 -5.35 0.81
CA VAL A 4 5.47 -4.52 -0.36
C VAL A 4 5.30 -3.06 0.06
N LEU A 5 5.96 -2.17 -0.65
CA LEU A 5 5.69 -0.75 -0.59
C LEU A 5 4.89 -0.38 -1.83
N VAL A 6 3.68 0.14 -1.63
CA VAL A 6 2.76 0.45 -2.73
C VAL A 6 2.23 1.87 -2.57
N ARG A 7 2.14 2.57 -3.71
CA ARG A 7 1.46 3.86 -3.78
C ARG A 7 0.05 3.64 -4.30
N ILE A 8 -0.95 4.11 -3.58
CA ILE A 8 -2.38 3.89 -3.90
C ILE A 8 -3.13 5.23 -3.97
N ASP A 9 -4.44 5.17 -4.20
CA ASP A 9 -5.29 6.34 -4.08
C ASP A 9 -5.29 6.86 -2.62
N PRO A 10 -5.03 8.16 -2.36
CA PRO A 10 -5.13 8.73 -1.02
C PRO A 10 -6.52 8.53 -0.39
N ASP A 11 -7.60 8.52 -1.18
CA ASP A 11 -8.97 8.35 -0.68
C ASP A 11 -9.24 6.93 -0.16
N GLU A 12 -8.47 5.93 -0.62
CA GLU A 12 -8.55 4.54 -0.12
C GLU A 12 -7.61 4.27 1.06
N SER A 13 -6.67 5.18 1.34
CA SER A 13 -5.54 4.90 2.23
C SER A 13 -5.95 4.75 3.69
N ASP A 14 -6.91 5.55 4.17
CA ASP A 14 -7.41 5.49 5.55
C ASP A 14 -8.12 4.17 5.87
N ASP A 15 -8.94 3.67 4.95
CA ASP A 15 -9.64 2.41 5.12
C ASP A 15 -8.67 1.22 5.13
N LEU A 16 -7.62 1.28 4.32
CA LEU A 16 -6.66 0.18 4.18
C LEU A 16 -5.72 0.07 5.38
N VAL A 17 -5.36 1.17 6.03
CA VAL A 17 -4.50 1.14 7.24
C VAL A 17 -5.26 0.69 8.49
N ALA A 18 -6.58 0.61 8.45
CA ALA A 18 -7.37 -0.04 9.49
C ALA A 18 -7.19 -1.57 9.49
N ALA A 19 -6.68 -2.14 8.38
CA ALA A 19 -6.41 -3.57 8.28
C ALA A 19 -5.10 -3.96 9.00
N PRO A 20 -5.06 -5.11 9.68
CA PRO A 20 -3.84 -5.60 10.31
C PRO A 20 -2.68 -5.79 9.32
N GLY A 21 -1.50 -5.28 9.66
CA GLY A 21 -0.28 -5.42 8.86
C GLY A 21 -0.22 -4.51 7.63
N VAL A 22 -0.92 -3.37 7.70
CA VAL A 22 -0.87 -2.28 6.72
C VAL A 22 -0.61 -0.99 7.48
N GLU A 23 0.44 -0.27 7.08
CA GLU A 23 0.86 0.96 7.76
C GLU A 23 1.21 2.06 6.76
N ARG A 24 1.00 3.33 7.13
CA ARG A 24 1.49 4.46 6.33
C ARG A 24 3.01 4.52 6.38
N MET A 25 3.63 4.75 5.23
CA MET A 25 5.07 4.91 5.15
C MET A 25 5.49 6.28 5.70
N VAL A 26 6.52 6.31 6.55
CA VAL A 26 7.14 7.55 7.03
C VAL A 26 8.44 7.81 6.27
N MET A 27 8.56 8.97 5.62
CA MET A 27 9.77 9.42 4.96
C MET A 27 10.19 10.79 5.50
N GLY A 28 11.40 10.88 6.06
CA GLY A 28 11.92 12.14 6.62
C GLY A 28 11.08 12.70 7.78
N GLY A 29 10.44 11.83 8.57
CA GLY A 29 9.59 12.23 9.70
C GLY A 29 8.17 12.65 9.31
N ARG A 30 7.77 12.49 8.04
CA ARG A 30 6.42 12.78 7.56
C ARG A 30 5.75 11.49 7.09
N GLU A 31 4.53 11.26 7.56
CA GLU A 31 3.67 10.24 6.98
C GLU A 31 3.29 10.62 5.56
N MET A 32 3.41 9.65 4.68
CA MET A 32 3.07 9.78 3.28
C MET A 32 1.65 9.28 3.10
N GLU A 33 0.76 10.19 2.71
CA GLU A 33 -0.69 9.94 2.70
C GLU A 33 -1.11 8.76 1.82
N ASN A 34 -0.39 8.54 0.72
CA ASN A 34 -0.71 7.56 -0.30
C ASN A 34 0.32 6.43 -0.44
N TRP A 35 1.28 6.34 0.48
CA TRP A 35 2.29 5.27 0.46
C TRP A 35 2.05 4.33 1.63
N LEU A 36 1.74 3.07 1.31
CA LEU A 36 1.49 2.02 2.29
C LEU A 36 2.63 1.00 2.29
N TYR A 37 3.03 0.61 3.48
CA TYR A 37 3.79 -0.59 3.73
C TYR A 37 2.83 -1.73 4.08
N VAL A 38 2.95 -2.84 3.37
CA VAL A 38 2.18 -4.06 3.60
C VAL A 38 3.12 -5.14 4.10
N ASP A 39 2.80 -5.67 5.27
CA ASP A 39 3.60 -6.70 5.92
C ASP A 39 3.73 -7.95 5.04
N PRO A 40 4.89 -8.64 5.08
CA PRO A 40 5.09 -9.89 4.34
C PRO A 40 4.08 -10.98 4.71
N GLY A 41 3.50 -10.92 5.91
CA GLY A 41 2.42 -11.82 6.35
C GLY A 41 1.13 -11.66 5.55
N GLN A 42 0.90 -10.49 4.95
CA GLN A 42 -0.30 -10.15 4.18
C GLN A 42 -0.12 -10.36 2.67
N VAL A 43 1.05 -10.79 2.21
CA VAL A 43 1.39 -10.94 0.78
C VAL A 43 2.11 -12.26 0.48
N GLN A 44 1.74 -13.33 1.18
CA GLN A 44 2.42 -14.62 1.07
C GLN A 44 2.13 -15.33 -0.25
N THR A 45 0.97 -15.07 -0.86
CA THR A 45 0.57 -15.69 -2.12
C THR A 45 0.33 -14.65 -3.21
N LYS A 46 0.32 -15.10 -4.47
CA LYS A 46 -0.09 -14.25 -5.61
C LYS A 46 -1.50 -13.70 -5.44
N ARG A 47 -2.39 -14.45 -4.79
CA ARG A 47 -3.77 -14.03 -4.52
C ARG A 47 -3.83 -12.89 -3.52
N ASP A 48 -2.98 -12.93 -2.50
CA ASP A 48 -2.90 -11.87 -1.49
C ASP A 48 -2.20 -10.63 -2.05
N LEU A 49 -1.23 -10.82 -2.96
CA LEU A 49 -0.50 -9.73 -3.62
C LEU A 49 -1.31 -9.01 -4.71
N ALA A 50 -2.12 -9.74 -5.48
CA ALA A 50 -2.91 -9.21 -6.58
C ALA A 50 -3.68 -7.90 -6.26
N PRO A 51 -4.46 -7.81 -5.16
CA PRO A 51 -5.20 -6.59 -4.83
C PRO A 51 -4.32 -5.36 -4.60
N TRP A 52 -3.08 -5.54 -4.16
CA TRP A 52 -2.12 -4.44 -3.97
C TRP A 52 -1.54 -3.98 -5.30
N VAL A 53 -1.23 -4.93 -6.18
CA VAL A 53 -0.75 -4.62 -7.55
C VAL A 53 -1.84 -3.88 -8.32
N GLU A 54 -3.09 -4.35 -8.27
CA GLU A 54 -4.22 -3.72 -8.96
C GLU A 54 -4.42 -2.28 -8.52
N ARG A 55 -4.47 -2.01 -7.21
CA ARG A 55 -4.57 -0.63 -6.68
C ARG A 55 -3.40 0.24 -7.10
N GLY A 56 -2.18 -0.27 -6.98
CA GLY A 56 -0.98 0.47 -7.35
C GLY A 56 -0.93 0.83 -8.84
N VAL A 57 -1.31 -0.10 -9.71
CA VAL A 57 -1.39 0.13 -11.15
C VAL A 57 -2.53 1.09 -11.49
N ALA A 58 -3.70 0.94 -10.86
CA ALA A 58 -4.83 1.83 -11.08
C ALA A 58 -4.48 3.28 -10.75
N PHE A 59 -3.88 3.53 -9.58
CA PHE A 59 -3.43 4.87 -9.21
C PHE A 59 -2.29 5.38 -10.10
N ALA A 60 -1.31 4.54 -10.45
CA ALA A 60 -0.24 4.95 -11.36
C ALA A 60 -0.78 5.38 -12.74
N ALA A 61 -1.87 4.77 -13.21
CA ALA A 61 -2.52 5.12 -14.48
C ALA A 61 -3.23 6.48 -14.46
N THR A 62 -3.48 7.08 -13.29
CA THR A 62 -4.08 8.43 -13.19
C THR A 62 -3.02 9.54 -13.16
N LEU A 63 -1.74 9.20 -13.11
CA LEU A 63 -0.64 10.17 -13.08
C LEU A 63 -0.35 10.71 -14.49
N PRO A 64 0.03 12.00 -14.63
CA PRO A 64 0.36 12.61 -15.92
C PRO A 64 1.71 12.16 -16.48
#